data_AF-A0A419HV11-F1
#
_entry.id   AF-A0A419HV11-F1
#
_cell.length_a   1.000
_cell.length_b   1.000
_cell.length_c   1.000
_cell.angle_alpha   90.00
_cell.angle_beta   90.00
_cell.angle_gamma   90.00
#
_symmetry.space_group_name_H-M   'P 1'
#
loop_
_entity.id
_entity.type
_entity.pdbx_description
1 polymer ?
#
loop_
_entity_poly.entity_id
_entity_poly.type
_entity_poly.pdbx_seq_one_letter_code
_entity_poly.pdbx_strand_id
1 'polypeptide(L)'
;MSALDELQTVLTCCERLIAALARDGERDDLTVESLWTTALLSYARCFARGPLTDEDVTSTRLRGEVLEWHKVLRKLRKHYADPSRNPREQFTVGAAQDAGGHAAGIAVTSTPHAALDDTTVRQTGALAYELSGIVERRITEHQDRLRRATASMSVAELEKLPLIEVSPERL
;
A
#
# COMPACT_ATOMS: atom_id res chain seq x y z
N MET A 1 3.37 -14.88 -0.66
CA MET A 1 3.94 -13.54 -0.84
C MET A 1 4.00 -12.89 0.53
N SER A 2 5.21 -12.55 0.99
CA SER A 2 5.44 -12.10 2.37
C SER A 2 5.09 -10.63 2.52
N ALA A 3 4.87 -10.17 3.75
CA ALA A 3 4.66 -8.74 4.01
C ALA A 3 5.90 -7.89 3.67
N LEU A 4 7.09 -8.47 3.68
CA LEU A 4 8.30 -7.80 3.23
C LEU A 4 8.24 -7.52 1.73
N ASP A 5 7.85 -8.49 0.90
CA ASP A 5 7.72 -8.32 -0.55
C ASP A 5 6.69 -7.23 -0.89
N GLU A 6 5.58 -7.19 -0.15
CA GLU A 6 4.55 -6.16 -0.32
C GLU A 6 5.09 -4.77 0.06
N LEU A 7 5.86 -4.64 1.15
CA LEU A 7 6.48 -3.36 1.52
C LEU A 7 7.57 -2.93 0.53
N GLN A 8 8.37 -3.85 -0.01
CA GLN A 8 9.34 -3.56 -1.07
C GLN A 8 8.64 -3.10 -2.35
N THR A 9 7.47 -3.67 -2.65
CA THR A 9 6.60 -3.20 -3.74
C THR A 9 6.16 -1.75 -3.50
N VAL A 10 5.69 -1.42 -2.29
CA VAL A 10 5.31 -0.05 -1.92
C VAL A 10 6.47 0.92 -2.10
N LEU A 11 7.66 0.57 -1.61
CA LEU A 11 8.86 1.40 -1.70
C LEU A 11 9.26 1.64 -3.16
N THR A 12 9.28 0.59 -3.99
CA THR A 12 9.58 0.69 -5.42
C THR A 12 8.57 1.57 -6.15
N CYS A 13 7.28 1.44 -5.84
CA CYS A 13 6.25 2.32 -6.39
C CYS A 13 6.46 3.78 -5.96
N CYS A 14 6.76 4.03 -4.69
CA CYS A 14 7.00 5.39 -4.18
C CYS A 14 8.23 6.05 -4.83
N GLU A 15 9.33 5.30 -5.00
CA GLU A 15 10.52 5.79 -5.69
C GLU A 15 10.20 6.20 -7.13
N ARG A 16 9.53 5.32 -7.89
CA ARG A 16 9.12 5.61 -9.27
C ARG A 16 8.13 6.78 -9.35
N LEU A 17 7.24 6.91 -8.38
CA LEU A 17 6.30 8.03 -8.28
C LEU A 17 7.02 9.35 -8.05
N ILE A 18 8.01 9.42 -7.15
CA ILE A 18 8.80 10.63 -6.94
C ILE A 18 9.48 11.05 -8.25
N ALA A 19 10.08 10.09 -8.96
CA ALA A 19 10.69 10.36 -10.26
C ALA A 19 9.68 10.82 -11.30
N ALA A 20 8.48 10.24 -11.34
CA ALA A 20 7.41 10.61 -12.28
C ALA A 20 6.83 12.01 -11.98
N LEU A 21 6.70 12.38 -10.71
CA LEU A 21 6.17 13.66 -10.26
C LEU A 21 7.16 14.82 -10.44
N ALA A 22 8.46 14.55 -10.44
CA ALA A 22 9.51 15.56 -10.59
C ALA A 22 9.81 15.95 -12.06
N ARG A 23 9.19 15.30 -13.05
CA ARG A 23 9.47 15.57 -14.47
C ARG A 23 8.82 16.89 -14.88
N ASP A 24 9.63 17.81 -15.40
CA ASP A 24 9.13 18.98 -16.12
C ASP A 24 8.60 18.55 -17.49
N GLY A 25 7.26 18.45 -17.62
CA GLY A 25 6.60 18.00 -18.84
C GLY A 25 5.16 17.56 -18.62
N GLU A 26 4.53 17.00 -19.65
CA GLU A 26 3.20 16.39 -19.53
C GLU A 26 3.28 15.19 -18.57
N ARG A 27 2.52 15.26 -17.48
CA ARG A 27 2.47 14.21 -16.46
C ARG A 27 1.77 12.99 -17.05
N ASP A 28 2.44 11.85 -17.03
CA ASP A 28 1.81 10.57 -17.35
C ASP A 28 0.93 10.12 -16.19
N ASP A 29 -0.31 10.60 -16.17
CA ASP A 29 -1.29 10.33 -15.13
C ASP A 29 -1.65 8.85 -15.02
N LEU A 30 -1.58 8.08 -16.12
CA LEU A 30 -1.83 6.65 -16.09
C LEU A 30 -0.70 5.91 -15.36
N THR A 31 0.54 6.29 -15.61
CA THR A 31 1.69 5.76 -14.85
C THR A 31 1.58 6.13 -13.37
N VAL A 32 1.24 7.38 -13.05
CA VAL A 32 1.08 7.79 -11.65
C VAL A 32 -0.06 7.03 -10.97
N GLU A 33 -1.22 6.91 -11.62
CA GLU A 33 -2.37 6.18 -11.07
C GLU A 33 -2.06 4.70 -10.85
N SER A 34 -1.41 4.04 -11.82
CA SER A 34 -1.08 2.62 -11.74
C SER A 34 -0.08 2.32 -10.61
N LEU A 35 0.97 3.13 -10.47
CA LEU A 35 1.95 3.01 -9.39
C LEU A 35 1.31 3.27 -8.03
N TRP A 36 0.49 4.32 -7.91
CA TRP A 36 -0.17 4.66 -6.66
C TRP A 36 -1.19 3.61 -6.23
N THR A 37 -2.02 3.14 -7.15
CA THR A 37 -2.98 2.07 -6.90
C THR A 37 -2.28 0.80 -6.46
N THR A 38 -1.17 0.44 -7.11
CA THR A 38 -0.36 -0.74 -6.75
C THR A 38 0.22 -0.59 -5.34
N ALA A 39 0.79 0.58 -5.01
CA ALA A 39 1.31 0.86 -3.67
C ALA A 39 0.21 0.72 -2.59
N LEU A 40 -0.98 1.29 -2.82
CA LEU A 40 -2.10 1.21 -1.89
C LEU A 40 -2.58 -0.23 -1.67
N LEU A 41 -2.66 -1.03 -2.75
CA LEU A 41 -3.05 -2.43 -2.67
C LEU A 41 -2.03 -3.26 -1.89
N SER A 42 -0.74 -3.12 -2.21
CA SER A 42 0.35 -3.81 -1.53
C SER A 42 0.41 -3.43 -0.05
N TYR A 43 0.39 -2.14 0.27
CA TYR A 43 0.35 -1.64 1.64
C TYR A 43 -0.81 -2.26 2.44
N ALA A 44 -2.02 -2.29 1.88
CA ALA A 44 -3.17 -2.84 2.57
C ALA A 44 -3.07 -4.35 2.83
N ARG A 45 -2.39 -5.11 1.96
CA ARG A 45 -2.19 -6.56 2.17
C ARG A 45 -1.29 -6.87 3.36
N CYS A 46 -0.33 -5.99 3.67
CA CYS A 46 0.53 -6.12 4.85
C CYS A 46 -0.25 -6.22 6.17
N PHE A 47 -1.47 -5.65 6.22
CA PHE A 47 -2.34 -5.64 7.40
C PHE A 47 -3.57 -6.56 7.28
N ALA A 48 -4.01 -6.91 6.06
CA ALA A 48 -5.19 -7.74 5.87
C ALA A 48 -4.92 -9.22 6.14
N ARG A 49 -3.74 -9.70 5.73
CA ARG A 49 -3.29 -11.10 5.92
C ARG A 49 -1.83 -11.20 6.37
N GLY A 50 -1.16 -10.06 6.56
CA GLY A 50 0.23 -10.00 6.98
C GLY A 50 0.38 -9.90 8.50
N PRO A 51 1.64 -9.88 9.00
CA PRO A 51 1.96 -9.87 10.42
C PRO A 51 1.92 -8.46 11.03
N LEU A 52 1.55 -7.42 10.26
CA LEU A 52 1.57 -6.04 10.74
C LEU A 52 0.23 -5.64 11.35
N THR A 53 0.33 -4.80 12.38
CA THR A 53 -0.79 -4.30 13.18
C THR A 53 -0.73 -2.77 13.31
N ASP A 54 -1.80 -2.17 13.84
CA ASP A 54 -1.81 -0.74 14.17
C ASP A 54 -0.75 -0.40 15.26
N GLU A 55 -0.42 -1.36 16.13
CA GLU A 55 0.66 -1.22 17.10
C GLU A 55 2.02 -1.04 16.39
N ASP A 56 2.27 -1.83 15.35
CA ASP A 56 3.50 -1.70 14.54
C ASP A 56 3.62 -0.31 13.92
N VAL A 57 2.52 0.25 13.41
CA VAL A 57 2.47 1.61 12.86
C VAL A 57 2.83 2.65 13.92
N THR A 58 2.28 2.53 15.13
CA THR A 58 2.54 3.48 16.23
C THR A 58 3.92 3.29 16.87
N SER A 59 4.54 2.12 16.71
CA SER A 59 5.90 1.83 17.19
C SER A 59 7.02 2.39 16.30
N THR A 60 6.68 2.91 15.11
CA THR A 60 7.65 3.52 14.19
C THR A 60 8.28 4.78 14.79
N ARG A 61 9.46 5.18 14.28
CA ARG A 61 10.14 6.39 14.75
C ARG A 61 9.61 7.67 14.09
N LEU A 62 8.57 7.56 13.27
CA LEU A 62 7.96 8.68 12.56
C LEU A 62 7.22 9.59 13.55
N ARG A 63 7.28 10.90 13.27
CA ARG A 63 6.59 11.92 14.07
C ARG A 63 5.28 12.32 13.42
N GLY A 64 4.34 12.80 14.22
CA GLY A 64 3.03 13.29 13.77
C GLY A 64 1.93 12.23 13.83
N GLU A 65 0.88 12.40 13.03
CA GLU A 65 -0.33 11.57 13.06
C GLU A 65 -0.19 10.28 12.22
N VAL A 66 0.82 9.46 12.53
CA VAL A 66 1.18 8.27 11.73
C VAL A 66 0.02 7.27 11.62
N LEU A 67 -0.72 7.06 12.70
CA LEU A 67 -1.88 6.16 12.70
C LEU A 67 -3.03 6.69 11.85
N GLU A 68 -3.26 8.01 11.85
CA GLU A 68 -4.27 8.61 10.98
C GLU A 68 -3.84 8.52 9.51
N TRP A 69 -2.56 8.72 9.21
CA TRP A 69 -2.03 8.49 7.86
C TRP A 69 -2.26 7.04 7.40
N HIS A 70 -1.96 6.06 8.24
CA HIS A 70 -2.28 4.66 7.98
C HIS A 70 -3.77 4.44 7.65
N LYS A 71 -4.69 5.04 8.43
CA LYS A 71 -6.14 4.94 8.19
C LYS A 71 -6.52 5.59 6.86
N VAL A 72 -5.92 6.72 6.51
CA VAL A 72 -6.12 7.40 5.21
C VAL A 72 -5.70 6.49 4.07
N LEU A 73 -4.50 5.88 4.12
CA LEU A 73 -4.04 4.94 3.08
C LEU A 73 -5.01 3.77 2.89
N ARG A 74 -5.56 3.22 3.97
CA ARG A 74 -6.57 2.14 3.88
C ARG A 74 -7.88 2.62 3.29
N LYS A 75 -8.31 3.85 3.57
CA LYS A 75 -9.50 4.47 2.97
C LYS A 75 -9.28 4.73 1.48
N LEU A 76 -8.12 5.26 1.10
CA LEU A 76 -7.74 5.46 -0.30
C LEU A 76 -7.73 4.13 -1.05
N ARG A 77 -7.11 3.08 -0.51
CA ARG A 77 -7.17 1.74 -1.13
C ARG A 77 -8.61 1.28 -1.39
N LYS A 78 -9.51 1.44 -0.40
CA LYS A 78 -10.93 1.07 -0.58
C LYS A 78 -11.58 1.85 -1.72
N HIS A 79 -11.27 3.14 -1.84
CA HIS A 79 -11.78 3.98 -2.91
C HIS A 79 -11.26 3.57 -4.29
N TYR A 80 -9.95 3.36 -4.44
CA TYR A 80 -9.31 2.97 -5.71
C TYR A 80 -9.64 1.53 -6.14
N ALA A 81 -10.07 0.67 -5.22
CA ALA A 81 -10.45 -0.71 -5.51
C ALA A 81 -11.97 -0.93 -5.58
N ASP A 82 -12.78 0.12 -5.49
CA ASP A 82 -14.24 0.01 -5.55
C ASP A 82 -14.69 -0.17 -7.02
N PRO A 83 -15.31 -1.31 -7.39
CA PRO A 83 -15.72 -1.56 -8.77
C PRO A 83 -16.87 -0.64 -9.23
N SER A 84 -17.53 0.04 -8.30
CA SER A 84 -18.71 0.86 -8.56
C SER A 84 -18.44 2.37 -8.55
N ARG A 85 -17.22 2.80 -8.19
CA ARG A 85 -16.85 4.22 -8.09
C ARG A 85 -15.66 4.54 -8.98
N ASN A 86 -15.75 5.66 -9.72
CA ASN A 86 -14.61 6.16 -10.48
C ASN A 86 -13.63 6.86 -9.52
N PRO A 87 -12.36 6.42 -9.40
CA PRO A 87 -11.38 7.07 -8.55
C PRO A 87 -10.81 8.37 -9.14
N ARG A 88 -11.08 8.65 -10.43
CA ARG A 88 -10.51 9.81 -11.14
C ARG A 88 -11.31 11.08 -10.98
N GLU A 89 -12.63 10.96 -10.94
CA GLU A 89 -13.53 12.13 -10.95
C GLU A 89 -14.85 11.84 -10.23
N GLN A 90 -15.49 12.90 -9.78
CA GLN A 90 -16.85 12.85 -9.23
C GLN A 90 -17.81 13.55 -10.19
N PHE A 91 -18.90 12.85 -10.53
CA PHE A 91 -20.00 13.42 -11.30
C PHE A 91 -21.08 13.93 -10.36
N THR A 92 -21.56 15.15 -10.64
CA THR A 92 -22.74 15.72 -9.98
C THR A 92 -23.79 16.01 -11.04
N VAL A 93 -25.01 15.56 -10.79
CA VAL A 93 -26.17 15.77 -11.67
C VAL A 93 -27.17 16.65 -10.93
N GLY A 94 -27.59 17.75 -11.54
CA GLY A 94 -28.56 18.68 -10.99
C GLY A 94 -29.62 19.07 -12.03
N ALA A 95 -30.83 19.40 -11.56
CA ALA A 95 -31.84 20.01 -12.42
C ALA A 95 -31.62 21.53 -12.44
N ALA A 96 -31.52 22.10 -13.64
CA ALA A 96 -31.58 23.54 -13.83
C ALA A 96 -33.05 23.98 -13.73
N GLN A 97 -33.30 25.07 -13.01
CA GLN A 97 -34.64 25.65 -12.86
C GLN A 97 -34.75 26.92 -13.68
N ASP A 98 -35.90 27.13 -14.33
CA ASP A 98 -36.22 28.43 -14.90
C ASP A 98 -36.63 29.44 -13.82
N ALA A 99 -36.91 30.68 -14.22
CA ALA A 99 -37.37 31.73 -13.31
C ALA A 99 -38.72 31.43 -12.61
N GLY A 100 -39.48 30.44 -13.11
CA GLY A 100 -40.73 29.97 -12.53
C GLY A 100 -40.57 28.78 -11.59
N GLY A 101 -39.35 28.28 -11.37
CA GLY A 101 -39.07 27.12 -10.53
C GLY A 101 -39.37 25.78 -11.19
N HIS A 102 -39.67 25.75 -12.49
CA HIS A 102 -39.85 24.51 -13.23
C HIS A 102 -38.50 23.96 -13.71
N ALA A 103 -38.37 22.64 -13.75
CA ALA A 103 -37.19 22.00 -14.30
C ALA A 103 -37.06 22.33 -15.80
N ALA A 104 -36.04 23.12 -16.14
CA ALA A 104 -35.78 23.60 -17.49
C ALA A 104 -34.67 22.80 -18.19
N GLY A 105 -33.91 22.00 -17.45
CA GLY A 105 -32.87 21.14 -18.00
C GLY A 105 -32.13 20.34 -16.93
N ILE A 106 -31.17 19.54 -17.37
CA ILE A 106 -30.26 18.78 -16.52
C ILE A 106 -28.84 19.29 -16.75
N ALA A 107 -28.15 19.63 -15.67
CA ALA A 107 -26.73 19.91 -15.65
C ALA A 107 -25.97 18.69 -15.14
N VAL A 108 -24.94 18.27 -15.87
CA VAL A 108 -24.00 17.24 -15.43
C VAL A 108 -22.62 17.89 -15.38
N THR A 109 -22.01 17.89 -14.20
CA THR A 109 -20.66 18.43 -13.99
C THR A 109 -19.73 17.30 -13.55
N SER A 110 -18.53 17.26 -14.11
CA SER A 110 -17.44 16.42 -13.61
C SER A 110 -16.42 17.29 -12.87
N THR A 111 -15.91 16.80 -11.74
CA THR A 111 -14.78 17.40 -11.03
C THR A 111 -13.69 16.33 -10.85
N PRO A 112 -12.48 16.53 -11.41
CA PRO A 112 -11.37 15.62 -11.18
C PRO A 112 -10.94 15.66 -9.71
N HIS A 113 -10.49 14.53 -9.18
CA HIS A 113 -9.88 14.49 -7.85
C HIS A 113 -8.53 15.21 -7.85
N ALA A 114 -8.12 15.70 -6.67
CA ALA A 114 -6.83 16.34 -6.49
C ALA A 114 -5.70 15.39 -6.93
N ALA A 115 -4.76 15.93 -7.71
CA ALA A 115 -3.63 15.17 -8.19
C ALA A 115 -2.73 14.73 -7.02
N LEU A 116 -2.19 13.51 -7.12
CA LEU A 116 -1.21 13.01 -6.15
C LEU A 116 0.02 13.94 -6.11
N ASP A 117 0.44 14.34 -4.91
CA ASP A 117 1.59 15.19 -4.65
C ASP A 117 2.80 14.42 -4.09
N ASP A 118 3.98 15.03 -4.19
CA ASP A 118 5.25 14.43 -3.74
C ASP A 118 5.29 14.20 -2.22
N THR A 119 4.62 15.05 -1.43
CA THR A 119 4.60 14.92 0.04
C THR A 119 3.88 13.63 0.46
N THR A 120 2.73 13.36 -0.14
CA THR A 120 1.94 12.14 0.06
C THR A 120 2.76 10.89 -0.25
N VAL A 121 3.50 10.91 -1.36
CA VAL A 121 4.35 9.78 -1.77
C VAL A 121 5.50 9.58 -0.78
N ARG A 122 6.18 10.65 -0.38
CA ARG A 122 7.29 10.56 0.59
C ARG A 122 6.84 10.07 1.96
N GLN A 123 5.71 10.56 2.48
CA GLN A 123 5.16 10.11 3.75
C GLN A 123 4.81 8.62 3.71
N THR A 124 4.22 8.16 2.61
CA THR A 124 3.91 6.74 2.40
C THR A 124 5.17 5.88 2.34
N GLY A 125 6.17 6.31 1.58
CA GLY A 125 7.46 5.62 1.48
C GLY A 125 8.19 5.54 2.83
N ALA A 126 8.21 6.62 3.61
CA ALA A 126 8.82 6.65 4.94
C ALA A 126 8.15 5.66 5.90
N LEU A 127 6.81 5.58 5.88
CA LEU A 127 6.08 4.60 6.69
C LEU A 127 6.36 3.17 6.24
N ALA A 128 6.37 2.91 4.93
CA ALA A 128 6.71 1.58 4.42
C ALA A 128 8.13 1.15 4.81
N TYR A 129 9.09 2.06 4.78
CA TYR A 129 10.48 1.80 5.17
C TYR A 129 10.61 1.39 6.64
N GLU A 130 10.00 2.15 7.55
CA GLU A 130 10.04 1.84 8.99
C GLU A 130 9.36 0.49 9.29
N LEU A 131 8.24 0.20 8.62
CA LEU A 131 7.56 -1.09 8.75
C LEU A 131 8.40 -2.24 8.20
N SER A 132 9.17 -2.04 7.11
CA SER A 132 10.10 -3.06 6.59
C SER A 132 11.13 -3.45 7.64
N GLY A 133 11.71 -2.47 8.34
CA GLY A 133 12.66 -2.73 9.42
C GLY A 133 12.06 -3.55 10.58
N ILE A 134 10.78 -3.37 10.90
CA ILE A 134 10.07 -4.19 11.90
C ILE A 134 9.95 -5.64 11.40
N VAL A 135 9.51 -5.83 10.16
CA VAL A 135 9.32 -7.17 9.57
C VAL A 135 10.65 -7.90 9.44
N GLU A 136 11.70 -7.24 8.97
CA GLU A 136 13.05 -7.81 8.84
C GLU A 136 13.59 -8.26 10.20
N ARG A 137 13.47 -7.42 11.24
CA ARG A 137 13.87 -7.78 12.61
C ARG A 137 13.11 -9.02 13.10
N ARG A 138 11.79 -9.10 12.89
CA ARG A 138 10.99 -10.28 13.25
C ARG A 138 11.46 -11.53 12.50
N ILE A 139 11.76 -11.41 11.21
CA ILE A 139 12.31 -12.52 10.40
C ILE A 139 13.62 -13.02 11.01
N THR A 140 14.56 -12.12 11.32
CA THR A 140 15.83 -12.48 11.95
C THR A 140 15.62 -13.15 13.32
N GLU A 141 14.74 -12.62 14.17
CA GLU A 141 14.43 -13.21 15.47
C GLU A 141 13.86 -14.64 15.34
N HIS A 142 12.97 -14.86 14.36
CA HIS A 142 12.42 -16.19 14.09
C HIS A 142 13.48 -17.16 13.57
N GLN A 143 14.34 -16.71 12.65
CA GLN A 143 15.46 -17.51 12.14
C GLN A 143 16.43 -17.91 13.26
N ASP A 144 16.75 -16.99 14.16
CA ASP A 144 17.63 -17.25 15.29
C ASP A 144 17.02 -18.23 16.29
N ARG A 145 15.71 -18.11 16.57
CA ARG A 145 15.00 -19.07 17.42
C ARG A 145 14.99 -20.47 16.81
N LEU A 146 14.70 -20.56 15.51
CA LEU A 146 14.71 -21.83 14.79
C LEU A 146 16.11 -22.45 14.83
N ARG A 147 17.15 -21.66 14.51
CA ARG A 147 18.54 -22.12 14.55
C ARG A 147 18.94 -22.66 15.92
N ARG A 148 18.59 -21.96 17.01
CA ARG A 148 18.86 -22.43 18.38
C ARG A 148 18.12 -23.72 18.71
N ALA A 149 16.85 -23.83 18.32
CA ALA A 149 16.06 -25.05 18.53
C ALA A 149 16.69 -26.23 17.77
N THR A 150 16.97 -26.05 16.47
CA THR A 150 17.59 -27.07 15.61
C THR A 150 18.98 -27.47 16.12
N ALA A 151 19.79 -26.53 16.62
CA ALA A 151 21.12 -26.83 17.18
C ALA A 151 21.08 -27.67 18.46
N SER A 152 19.95 -27.69 19.18
CA SER A 152 19.75 -28.51 20.38
C SER A 152 19.18 -29.90 20.11
N MET A 153 18.82 -30.21 18.86
CA MET A 153 18.24 -31.50 18.47
C MET A 153 19.32 -32.53 18.18
N SER A 154 19.05 -33.78 18.54
CA SER A 154 19.83 -34.93 18.08
C SER A 154 19.58 -35.21 16.60
N VAL A 155 20.49 -35.96 15.96
CA VAL A 155 20.36 -36.38 14.56
C VAL A 155 19.03 -37.12 14.32
N ALA A 156 18.65 -38.03 15.23
CA ALA A 156 17.41 -38.79 15.13
C ALA A 156 16.14 -37.94 15.28
N GLU A 157 16.22 -36.78 15.94
CA GLU A 157 15.11 -35.82 16.00
C GLU A 157 15.04 -34.95 14.75
N LEU A 158 16.19 -34.57 14.18
CA LEU A 158 16.26 -33.84 12.92
C LEU A 158 15.71 -34.67 11.74
N GLU A 159 16.03 -35.97 11.69
CA GLU A 159 15.55 -36.90 10.66
C GLU A 159 14.03 -37.12 10.68
N LYS A 160 13.35 -36.77 11.79
CA LYS A 160 11.89 -36.82 11.91
C LYS A 160 11.19 -35.55 11.42
N LEU A 161 11.93 -34.49 11.13
CA LEU A 161 11.33 -33.24 10.63
C LEU A 161 10.79 -33.43 9.21
N PRO A 162 9.68 -32.75 8.84
CA PRO A 162 9.15 -32.81 7.49
C PRO A 162 10.20 -32.35 6.47
N LEU A 163 10.44 -33.18 5.45
CA LEU A 163 11.30 -32.83 4.33
C LEU A 163 10.57 -31.83 3.43
N ILE A 164 11.27 -30.76 3.06
CA ILE A 164 10.81 -29.81 2.06
C ILE A 164 11.69 -29.98 0.84
N GLU A 165 11.12 -30.42 -0.27
CA GLU A 165 11.81 -30.44 -1.55
C GLU A 165 12.04 -29.00 -2.02
N VAL A 166 13.30 -28.59 -2.08
CA VAL A 166 13.68 -27.30 -2.66
C VAL A 166 13.89 -27.51 -4.15
N SER A 167 12.82 -27.41 -4.94
CA SER A 167 12.96 -27.36 -6.39
C SER A 167 13.61 -26.03 -6.78
N PRO A 168 14.72 -26.01 -7.54
CA PRO A 168 15.20 -24.76 -8.11
C PRO A 168 14.10 -24.23 -9.04
N GLU A 169 13.60 -23.03 -8.75
CA GLU A 169 12.61 -22.36 -9.59
C GLU A 169 13.14 -22.31 -11.04
N ARG A 170 12.41 -22.94 -11.97
CA ARG A 170 12.70 -22.78 -13.40
C ARG A 170 12.31 -21.35 -13.76
N LEU A 171 13.32 -20.53 -13.98
CA LEU A 171 13.23 -19.23 -14.65
C LEU A 171 12.55 -19.36 -16.02
#